data_AF-A0A3C0GGW8-F1
#
_entry.id   AF-A0A3C0GGW8-F1
#
_cell.length_a   1.000
_cell.length_b   1.000
_cell.length_c   1.000
_cell.angle_alpha   90.00
_cell.angle_beta   90.00
_cell.angle_gamma   90.00
#
_symmetry.space_group_name_H-M   'P 1'
#
loop_
_entity.id
_entity.type
_entity.pdbx_description
1 polymer ?
#
loop_
_entity_poly.entity_id
_entity_poly.type
_entity_poly.pdbx_seq_one_letter_code
_entity_poly.pdbx_strand_id
1 'polypeptide(L)'
;YPLHPSGIAVIATKIAGETVIGENYEFYHGAVLGGNQSLRAYRNERFNGKTAFYQSTDVRVGLTRFKTNFIPLQLGISAGFDYGRVWTDNDTSSKWHNDYGGSVWVSGFSALTGNLGFYHGEDGNRVIFSVGFNF
;
A
#
# COMPACT_ATOMS: atom_id res chain seq x y z
N TYR A 1 -10.42 -1.83 -10.60
CA TYR A 1 -11.60 -2.46 -11.21
C TYR A 1 -12.85 -2.10 -10.41
N PRO A 2 -13.83 -1.40 -11.00
CA PRO A 2 -15.08 -1.08 -10.30
C PRO A 2 -15.90 -2.35 -10.05
N LEU A 3 -16.35 -2.54 -8.82
CA LEU A 3 -17.27 -3.61 -8.42
C LEU A 3 -18.74 -3.22 -8.55
N HIS A 4 -19.02 -1.91 -8.59
CA HIS A 4 -20.35 -1.37 -8.78
C HIS A 4 -20.33 -0.30 -9.87
N PRO A 5 -21.35 -0.18 -10.75
CA PRO A 5 -21.35 0.78 -11.85
C PRO A 5 -21.14 2.24 -11.44
N SER A 6 -21.55 2.62 -10.24
CA SER A 6 -21.33 3.97 -9.70
C SER A 6 -19.88 4.27 -9.29
N GLY A 7 -18.99 3.28 -9.32
CA GLY A 7 -17.61 3.39 -8.82
C GLY A 7 -17.52 3.47 -7.30
N ILE A 8 -18.64 3.25 -6.57
CA ILE A 8 -18.66 3.32 -5.11
C ILE A 8 -17.88 2.17 -4.46
N ALA A 9 -17.78 1.03 -5.13
CA ALA A 9 -16.99 -0.12 -4.70
C ALA A 9 -15.96 -0.44 -5.78
N VAL A 10 -14.70 -0.65 -5.39
CA VAL A 10 -13.57 -0.85 -6.30
C VAL A 10 -12.60 -1.87 -5.71
N ILE A 11 -12.10 -2.78 -6.53
CA ILE A 11 -10.87 -3.52 -6.27
C ILE A 11 -9.71 -2.74 -6.87
N ALA A 12 -8.77 -2.31 -6.05
CA ALA A 12 -7.51 -1.72 -6.49
C ALA A 12 -6.39 -2.74 -6.31
N THR A 13 -5.60 -2.98 -7.35
CA THR A 13 -4.41 -3.82 -7.28
C THR A 13 -3.22 -3.03 -7.76
N LYS A 14 -2.10 -3.17 -7.08
CA LYS A 14 -0.80 -2.61 -7.45
C LYS A 14 0.20 -3.76 -7.43
N ILE A 15 0.91 -3.94 -8.55
CA ILE A 15 1.99 -4.90 -8.67
C ILE A 15 3.22 -4.10 -9.07
N ALA A 16 4.34 -4.32 -8.39
CA ALA A 16 5.60 -3.69 -8.75
C ALA A 16 6.78 -4.61 -8.43
N GLY A 17 7.86 -4.42 -9.19
CA GLY A 17 9.13 -5.08 -8.95
C GLY A 17 10.28 -4.14 -9.29
N GLU A 18 11.41 -4.37 -8.64
CA GLU A 18 12.63 -3.60 -8.78
C GLU A 18 13.82 -4.55 -8.79
N THR A 19 14.82 -4.27 -9.62
CA THR A 19 16.05 -5.05 -9.68
C THR A 19 17.24 -4.13 -9.89
N VAL A 20 18.29 -4.32 -9.10
CA VAL A 20 19.54 -3.58 -9.18
C VAL A 20 20.48 -4.31 -10.13
N ILE A 21 20.91 -3.61 -11.18
CA ILE A 21 21.79 -4.17 -12.22
C ILE A 21 23.24 -3.96 -11.81
N GLY A 22 24.02 -5.05 -11.79
CA GLY A 22 25.43 -5.06 -11.41
C GLY A 22 25.73 -6.14 -10.36
N GLU A 23 27.00 -6.45 -10.15
CA GLU A 23 27.41 -7.41 -9.11
C GLU A 23 27.55 -6.74 -7.74
N ASN A 24 27.83 -5.43 -7.72
CA ASN A 24 28.00 -4.66 -6.49
C ASN A 24 26.97 -3.54 -6.46
N TYR A 25 26.27 -3.40 -5.34
CA TYR A 25 25.42 -2.26 -5.03
C TYR A 25 25.56 -1.93 -3.55
N GLU A 26 25.42 -0.66 -3.24
CA GLU A 26 25.41 -0.22 -1.86
C GLU A 26 24.03 -0.44 -1.24
N PHE A 27 23.97 -0.71 0.05
CA PHE A 27 22.72 -1.05 0.73
C PHE A 27 21.61 0.01 0.55
N TYR A 28 21.97 1.28 0.38
CA TYR A 28 21.03 2.39 0.15
C TYR A 28 20.51 2.48 -1.30
N HIS A 29 21.07 1.69 -2.22
CA HIS A 29 20.56 1.49 -3.59
C HIS A 29 19.79 0.17 -3.74
N GLY A 30 19.59 -0.57 -2.66
CA GLY A 30 18.88 -1.85 -2.71
C GLY A 30 17.41 -1.70 -3.09
N ALA A 31 16.87 -2.76 -3.70
CA ALA A 31 15.44 -2.90 -3.94
C ALA A 31 14.74 -3.20 -2.60
N VAL A 32 13.94 -2.24 -2.12
CA VAL A 32 13.40 -2.26 -0.75
C VAL A 32 11.89 -2.47 -0.70
N LEU A 33 11.43 -3.18 0.33
CA LEU A 33 10.00 -3.34 0.67
C LEU A 33 9.70 -2.88 2.10
N GLY A 34 8.45 -2.51 2.34
CA GLY A 34 7.93 -1.98 3.60
C GLY A 34 7.48 -0.52 3.49
N GLY A 35 6.80 -0.02 4.52
CA GLY A 35 6.35 1.37 4.58
C GLY A 35 4.95 1.57 4.01
N ASN A 36 4.66 2.72 3.40
CA ASN A 36 3.30 3.03 2.93
C ASN A 36 3.04 2.60 1.48
N GLN A 37 4.08 2.17 0.76
CA GLN A 37 4.06 1.96 -0.69
C GLN A 37 3.99 0.47 -1.08
N SER A 38 4.39 -0.40 -0.15
CA SER A 38 4.33 -1.86 -0.16
C SER A 38 4.16 -2.32 1.29
N LEU A 39 3.90 -3.62 1.53
CA LEU A 39 3.96 -4.28 2.85
C LEU A 39 3.66 -3.34 4.04
N ARG A 40 2.41 -2.85 4.09
CA ARG A 40 1.97 -1.73 4.93
C ARG A 40 2.11 -1.93 6.43
N ALA A 41 2.13 -3.17 6.92
CA ALA A 41 2.37 -3.41 8.34
C ALA A 41 3.83 -3.18 8.76
N TYR A 42 4.76 -3.18 7.80
CA TYR A 42 6.19 -3.16 8.08
C TYR A 42 6.74 -1.74 8.07
N ARG A 43 7.85 -1.53 8.80
CA ARG A 43 8.58 -0.26 8.80
C ARG A 43 9.05 0.10 7.39
N ASN A 44 9.32 1.39 7.15
CA ASN A 44 9.91 1.83 5.89
C ASN A 44 11.20 1.06 5.63
N GLU A 45 11.37 0.58 4.39
CA GLU A 45 12.60 -0.10 3.93
C GLU A 45 12.99 -1.31 4.80
N ARG A 46 11.99 -2.00 5.36
CA ARG A 46 12.18 -3.11 6.30
C ARG A 46 12.89 -4.32 5.68
N PHE A 47 12.69 -4.56 4.39
CA PHE A 47 13.34 -5.62 3.64
C PHE A 47 14.15 -5.00 2.51
N ASN A 48 15.36 -5.50 2.29
CA ASN A 48 16.31 -4.96 1.33
C ASN A 48 17.01 -6.11 0.61
N GLY A 49 17.12 -6.01 -0.71
CA GLY A 49 17.87 -6.95 -1.52
C GLY A 49 18.22 -6.38 -2.89
N LYS A 50 18.76 -7.25 -3.76
CA LYS A 50 19.11 -6.91 -5.14
C LYS A 50 17.87 -6.85 -6.03
N THR A 51 16.90 -7.70 -5.77
CA THR A 51 15.61 -7.72 -6.47
C THR A 51 14.50 -7.72 -5.43
N ALA A 52 13.42 -7.01 -5.72
CA ALA A 52 12.22 -6.99 -4.90
C ALA A 52 10.97 -7.11 -5.78
N PHE A 53 9.93 -7.73 -5.23
CA PHE A 53 8.61 -7.80 -5.84
C PHE A 53 7.55 -7.68 -4.75
N TYR A 54 6.46 -6.98 -5.06
CA TYR A 54 5.27 -7.00 -4.21
C TYR A 54 3.99 -6.83 -5.02
N GLN A 55 2.90 -7.29 -4.41
CA GLN A 55 1.55 -6.94 -4.80
C GLN A 55 0.77 -6.45 -3.58
N SER A 56 0.05 -5.36 -3.77
CA SER A 56 -0.93 -4.84 -2.83
C SER A 56 -2.31 -4.90 -3.45
N THR A 57 -3.28 -5.45 -2.73
CA THR A 57 -4.68 -5.51 -3.15
C THR A 57 -5.56 -4.83 -2.10
N ASP A 58 -6.43 -3.94 -2.54
CA ASP A 58 -7.42 -3.28 -1.70
C ASP A 58 -8.83 -3.50 -2.24
N VAL A 59 -9.77 -3.80 -1.36
CA VAL A 59 -11.20 -3.61 -1.60
C VAL A 59 -11.60 -2.30 -0.96
N ARG A 60 -12.06 -1.34 -1.77
CA ARG A 60 -12.42 0.02 -1.34
C ARG A 60 -13.90 0.25 -1.53
N VAL A 61 -14.56 0.79 -0.51
CA VAL A 61 -16.00 1.08 -0.54
C VAL A 61 -16.24 2.49 -0.01
N GLY A 62 -16.86 3.34 -0.83
CA GLY A 62 -17.42 4.62 -0.41
C GLY A 62 -18.69 4.37 0.39
N LEU A 63 -18.78 4.93 1.59
CA LEU A 63 -19.92 4.75 2.48
C LEU A 63 -20.95 5.87 2.30
N THR A 64 -20.48 7.10 2.15
CA THR A 64 -21.37 8.27 2.12
C THR A 64 -20.70 9.45 1.45
N ARG A 65 -21.53 10.35 0.92
CA ARG A 65 -21.14 11.61 0.31
C ARG A 65 -21.89 12.75 0.98
N PHE A 66 -21.15 13.77 1.37
CA PHE A 66 -21.71 14.98 1.98
C PHE A 66 -21.31 16.19 1.14
N LYS A 67 -22.27 17.06 0.83
CA LYS A 67 -21.98 18.37 0.26
C LYS A 67 -21.86 19.36 1.40
N THR A 68 -20.66 19.92 1.60
CA THR A 68 -20.50 21.12 2.41
C THR A 68 -20.73 22.35 1.53
N ASN A 69 -20.80 23.55 2.13
CA ASN A 69 -21.03 24.80 1.38
C ASN A 69 -19.96 25.08 0.30
N PHE A 70 -18.80 24.44 0.36
CA PHE A 70 -17.68 24.70 -0.54
C PHE A 70 -17.03 23.44 -1.13
N ILE A 71 -17.08 22.30 -0.41
CA ILE A 71 -16.33 21.08 -0.78
C ILE A 71 -17.26 19.85 -0.74
N PRO A 72 -17.44 19.12 -1.86
CA PRO A 72 -18.03 17.78 -1.80
C PRO A 72 -17.03 16.83 -1.14
N LEU A 73 -17.46 16.16 -0.09
CA LEU A 73 -16.69 15.17 0.66
C LEU A 73 -17.26 13.78 0.44
N GLN A 74 -16.37 12.79 0.27
CA GLN A 74 -16.72 11.38 0.27
C GLN A 74 -15.95 10.67 1.38
N LEU A 75 -16.66 9.93 2.22
CA LEU A 75 -16.08 9.07 3.25
C LEU A 75 -16.16 7.61 2.76
N GLY A 76 -15.13 6.83 3.04
CA GLY A 76 -15.14 5.41 2.77
C GLY A 76 -14.17 4.61 3.63
N ILE A 77 -14.19 3.31 3.39
CA ILE A 77 -13.35 2.33 4.06
C ILE A 77 -12.59 1.51 3.03
N SER A 78 -11.55 0.82 3.47
CA SER A 78 -10.83 -0.16 2.67
C SER A 78 -10.36 -1.33 3.51
N ALA A 79 -10.36 -2.52 2.94
CA ALA A 79 -9.64 -3.68 3.45
C ALA A 79 -8.49 -3.98 2.47
N GLY A 80 -7.31 -4.27 2.99
CA GLY A 80 -6.10 -4.45 2.21
C GLY A 80 -5.36 -5.72 2.58
N PHE A 81 -4.70 -6.32 1.59
CA PHE A 81 -3.76 -7.43 1.74
C PHE A 81 -2.53 -7.17 0.87
N ASP A 82 -1.36 -7.24 1.48
CA ASP A 82 -0.08 -7.09 0.81
C ASP A 82 0.73 -8.37 0.92
N TYR A 83 1.50 -8.67 -0.12
CA TYR A 83 2.55 -9.67 -0.04
C TYR A 83 3.70 -9.32 -0.95
N GLY A 84 4.91 -9.74 -0.57
CA GLY A 84 6.12 -9.40 -1.29
C GLY A 84 7.32 -10.18 -0.82
N ARG A 85 8.40 -10.05 -1.59
CA ARG A 85 9.64 -10.77 -1.37
C ARG A 85 10.82 -9.97 -1.90
N VAL A 86 11.95 -10.08 -1.20
CA VAL A 86 13.25 -9.61 -1.64
C VAL A 86 14.17 -10.81 -1.90
N TRP A 87 15.09 -10.64 -2.82
CA TRP A 87 16.17 -11.59 -3.12
C TRP A 87 17.51 -10.87 -3.01
N THR A 88 18.44 -11.42 -2.26
CA THR A 88 19.84 -10.98 -2.17
C THR A 88 20.73 -11.87 -3.02
N ASP A 89 21.99 -11.48 -3.21
CA ASP A 89 22.97 -12.40 -3.80
C ASP A 89 23.12 -13.64 -2.92
N ASN A 90 23.14 -14.83 -3.54
CA ASN A 90 23.14 -16.14 -2.87
C ASN A 90 21.96 -16.38 -1.90
N ASP A 91 20.79 -15.79 -2.17
CA ASP A 91 19.58 -16.00 -1.36
C ASP A 91 19.16 -17.48 -1.28
N THR A 92 19.08 -18.00 -0.05
CA THR A 92 18.61 -19.35 0.27
C THR A 92 17.22 -19.37 0.92
N SER A 93 16.66 -18.20 1.21
CA SER A 93 15.33 -18.08 1.82
C SER A 93 14.25 -18.46 0.81
N SER A 94 13.15 -19.06 1.23
CA SER A 94 11.91 -19.18 0.43
C SER A 94 10.76 -18.33 1.01
N LYS A 95 11.08 -17.46 1.98
CA LYS A 95 10.12 -16.64 2.69
C LYS A 95 9.48 -15.57 1.81
N TRP A 96 8.16 -15.48 1.90
CA TRP A 96 7.37 -14.37 1.44
C TRP A 96 6.84 -13.63 2.67
N HIS A 97 6.83 -12.32 2.61
CA HIS A 97 6.28 -11.46 3.66
C HIS A 97 4.89 -11.03 3.23
N ASN A 98 3.97 -10.96 4.18
CA ASN A 98 2.62 -10.51 3.95
C ASN A 98 2.09 -9.69 5.12
N ASP A 99 1.04 -8.95 4.84
CA ASP A 99 0.23 -8.30 5.85
C ASP A 99 -1.20 -8.09 5.37
N TYR A 100 -2.05 -7.74 6.33
CA TYR A 100 -3.43 -7.38 6.06
C TYR A 100 -3.87 -6.27 7.00
N GLY A 101 -4.91 -5.56 6.61
CA GLY A 101 -5.42 -4.46 7.41
C GLY A 101 -6.57 -3.75 6.76
N GLY A 102 -6.83 -2.56 7.25
CA GLY A 102 -7.86 -1.70 6.69
C GLY A 102 -7.61 -0.24 6.97
N SER A 103 -8.38 0.61 6.31
CA SER A 103 -8.31 2.06 6.52
C SER A 103 -9.66 2.73 6.39
N VAL A 104 -9.79 3.88 7.03
CA VAL A 104 -10.83 4.86 6.77
C VAL A 104 -10.21 6.00 5.95
N TRP A 105 -10.96 6.53 4.99
CA TRP A 105 -10.48 7.60 4.15
C TRP A 105 -11.57 8.63 3.89
N VAL A 106 -11.14 9.88 3.74
CA VAL A 106 -11.98 11.01 3.33
C VAL A 106 -11.37 11.65 2.10
N SER A 107 -12.19 11.89 1.08
CA SER A 107 -11.78 12.53 -0.17
C SER A 107 -12.58 13.81 -0.40
N GLY A 108 -11.87 14.92 -0.60
CA GLY A 108 -12.43 16.21 -0.97
C GLY A 108 -12.15 16.55 -2.43
N PHE A 109 -13.15 17.10 -3.13
CA PHE A 109 -13.07 17.40 -4.57
C PHE A 109 -12.70 16.19 -5.46
N SER A 110 -12.81 14.97 -4.93
CA SER A 110 -12.26 13.75 -5.54
C SER A 110 -10.75 13.80 -5.85
N ALA A 111 -10.03 14.80 -5.31
CA ALA A 111 -8.64 15.08 -5.65
C ALA A 111 -7.73 15.01 -4.42
N LEU A 112 -8.18 15.51 -3.26
CA LEU A 112 -7.42 15.47 -2.02
C LEU A 112 -7.95 14.35 -1.13
N THR A 113 -7.08 13.41 -0.72
CA THR A 113 -7.48 12.27 0.13
C THR A 113 -6.66 12.25 1.41
N GLY A 114 -7.35 12.16 2.55
CA GLY A 114 -6.77 11.77 3.83
C GLY A 114 -7.10 10.32 4.14
N ASN A 115 -6.13 9.56 4.65
CA ASN A 115 -6.26 8.14 4.99
C ASN A 115 -5.67 7.86 6.38
N LEU A 116 -6.40 7.05 7.16
CA LEU A 116 -5.95 6.49 8.42
C LEU A 116 -6.11 4.96 8.35
N GLY A 117 -5.00 4.25 8.42
CA GLY A 117 -4.93 2.79 8.29
C GLY A 117 -4.38 2.09 9.53
N PHE A 118 -4.75 0.83 9.68
CA PHE A 118 -4.22 -0.10 10.67
C PHE A 118 -3.95 -1.45 10.00
N TYR A 119 -2.70 -1.90 10.06
CA TYR A 119 -2.22 -3.12 9.40
C TYR A 119 -1.47 -4.01 10.38
N HIS A 120 -1.58 -5.32 10.18
CA HIS A 120 -0.94 -6.36 10.96
C HIS A 120 -0.12 -7.29 10.06
N GLY A 121 1.12 -7.52 10.44
CA GLY A 121 2.04 -8.47 9.82
C GLY A 121 2.89 -9.17 10.87
N GLU A 122 3.92 -9.89 10.43
CA GLU A 122 4.79 -10.66 11.33
C GLU A 122 5.51 -9.78 12.37
N ASP A 123 5.91 -8.56 11.99
CA ASP A 123 6.54 -7.57 12.88
C ASP A 123 5.53 -6.91 13.86
N GLY A 124 4.24 -7.24 13.78
CA GLY A 124 3.17 -6.72 14.62
C GLY A 124 2.26 -5.71 13.93
N ASN A 125 1.72 -4.76 14.71
CA ASN A 125 0.72 -3.78 14.25
C ASN A 125 1.37 -2.45 13.87
N ARG A 126 0.85 -1.80 12.81
CA ARG A 126 1.26 -0.46 12.39
C ARG A 126 0.06 0.42 12.05
N VAL A 127 0.04 1.62 12.64
CA VAL A 127 -0.88 2.70 12.27
C VAL A 127 -0.23 3.52 11.17
N ILE A 128 -0.99 3.82 10.11
CA ILE A 128 -0.55 4.59 8.96
C ILE A 128 -1.46 5.82 8.83
N PHE A 129 -0.85 6.97 8.60
CA PHE A 129 -1.55 8.19 8.25
C PHE A 129 -0.94 8.75 6.97
N SER A 130 -1.80 9.17 6.03
CA SER A 130 -1.35 9.84 4.81
C SER A 130 -2.37 10.88 4.33
N VAL A 131 -1.85 11.95 3.73
CA VAL A 131 -2.63 12.97 3.03
C VAL A 131 -1.95 13.21 1.70
N GLY A 132 -2.71 13.21 0.62
CA GLY A 132 -2.13 13.40 -0.71
C GLY A 132 -3.17 13.76 -1.76
N PHE A 133 -2.67 14.33 -2.86
CA PHE A 133 -3.45 14.52 -4.07
C PHE A 133 -3.40 13.25 -4.92
N ASN A 134 -4.55 12.82 -5.42
CA ASN A 134 -4.62 11.87 -6.51
C ASN A 134 -4.29 12.63 -7.80
N PHE A 135 -3.19 12.29 -8.48
CA PHE A 135 -2.87 12.74 -9.83
C PHE A 135 -2.80 11.55 -10.78
#